data_AF-A0A955H859-F1
#
_entry.id   AF-A0A955H859-F1
#
_cell.length_a   1.000
_cell.length_b   1.000
_cell.length_c   1.000
_cell.angle_alpha   90.00
_cell.angle_beta   90.00
_cell.angle_gamma   90.00
#
_symmetry.space_group_name_H-M   'P 1'
#
loop_
_entity.id
_entity.type
_entity.pdbx_description
1 polymer ?
#
loop_
_entity_poly.entity_id
_entity_poly.type
_entity_poly.pdbx_seq_one_letter_code
_entity_poly.pdbx_strand_id
1 'polypeptide(L)'
;MSFWAIAAFGFGVIIGSFLNVYIYRFHTGKSLAGHSHCLSCGTPLRWFELFPILSYMILRGRCRTCGCRIPSRYFLVELATGVLFALTLTLTLDLAAILLWWFIFSVLVVILVYDLYHYIIPDRLVIVLTTAALLLLGYQWWLAPSFSLERVG
;
A
#
# COMPACT_ATOMS: atom_id res chain seq x y z
N MET A 1 -6.51 -0.50 -21.94
CA MET A 1 -5.59 0.02 -20.90
C MET A 1 -6.33 0.66 -19.73
N SER A 2 -7.24 1.62 -19.98
CA SER A 2 -7.82 2.48 -18.94
C SER A 2 -8.67 1.75 -17.88
N PHE A 3 -9.46 0.74 -18.27
CA PHE A 3 -10.29 -0.02 -17.32
C PHE A 3 -9.45 -0.76 -16.27
N TRP A 4 -8.42 -1.49 -16.71
CA TRP A 4 -7.52 -2.23 -15.82
C TRP A 4 -6.72 -1.31 -14.89
N ALA A 5 -6.32 -0.13 -15.38
CA ALA A 5 -5.66 0.88 -14.56
C ALA A 5 -6.58 1.42 -13.45
N ILE A 6 -7.86 1.67 -13.76
CA ILE A 6 -8.86 2.09 -12.76
C ILE A 6 -9.11 0.97 -11.74
N ALA A 7 -9.20 -0.28 -12.19
CA ALA A 7 -9.36 -1.43 -11.31
C ALA A 7 -8.15 -1.60 -10.36
N ALA A 8 -6.93 -1.50 -10.90
CA ALA A 8 -5.69 -1.54 -10.12
C ALA A 8 -5.58 -0.38 -9.13
N PHE A 9 -5.95 0.83 -9.55
CA PHE A 9 -6.03 2.00 -8.67
C PHE A 9 -7.00 1.76 -7.52
N GLY A 10 -8.23 1.32 -7.82
CA GLY A 10 -9.24 1.01 -6.81
C GLY A 10 -8.77 -0.05 -5.83
N PHE A 11 -8.13 -1.10 -6.32
CA PHE A 11 -7.54 -2.14 -5.48
C PHE A 11 -6.40 -1.58 -4.60
N GLY A 12 -5.50 -0.77 -5.17
CA GLY A 12 -4.42 -0.14 -4.43
C GLY A 12 -4.91 0.82 -3.34
N VAL A 13 -6.03 1.52 -3.56
CA VAL A 13 -6.68 2.36 -2.54
C VAL A 13 -7.20 1.51 -1.37
N ILE A 14 -7.82 0.37 -1.65
CA ILE A 14 -8.29 -0.58 -0.62
C ILE A 14 -7.08 -1.12 0.18
N ILE A 15 -6.02 -1.55 -0.50
CA ILE A 15 -4.79 -2.00 0.15
C ILE A 15 -4.18 -0.88 0.99
N GLY A 16 -4.07 0.34 0.47
CA GLY A 16 -3.53 1.50 1.21
C GLY A 16 -4.30 1.79 2.50
N SER A 17 -5.62 1.64 2.50
CA SER A 17 -6.44 1.75 3.71
C SER A 17 -6.06 0.69 4.76
N PHE A 18 -5.84 -0.57 4.33
CA PHE A 18 -5.34 -1.62 5.21
C PHE A 18 -3.92 -1.32 5.73
N LEU A 19 -3.02 -0.80 4.87
CA LEU A 19 -1.67 -0.42 5.27
C LEU A 19 -1.68 0.65 6.37
N ASN A 20 -2.58 1.64 6.29
CA ASN A 20 -2.76 2.63 7.35
C ASN A 20 -3.11 2.00 8.70
N VAL A 21 -3.98 0.97 8.71
CA VAL A 21 -4.32 0.20 9.92
C VAL A 21 -3.11 -0.57 10.42
N TYR A 22 -2.37 -1.21 9.52
CA TYR A 22 -1.16 -1.94 9.85
C TYR A 22 -0.10 -1.03 10.49
N ILE A 23 0.25 0.09 9.84
CA ILE A 23 1.20 1.09 10.33
C ILE A 23 0.81 1.55 11.74
N TYR A 24 -0.47 1.86 11.96
CA TYR A 24 -0.95 2.33 13.26
C TYR A 24 -0.89 1.27 14.36
N ARG A 25 -1.05 -0.01 14.02
CA ARG A 25 -1.02 -1.13 14.98
C ARG A 25 0.36 -1.76 15.11
N PHE A 26 1.30 -1.44 14.23
CA PHE A 26 2.64 -1.99 14.20
C PHE A 26 3.36 -1.73 15.54
N HIS A 27 3.95 -2.78 16.14
CA HIS A 27 4.57 -2.76 17.46
C HIS A 27 3.69 -2.33 18.65
N THR A 28 2.36 -2.25 18.49
CA THR A 28 1.45 -1.90 19.61
C THR A 28 0.85 -3.11 20.33
N GLY A 29 1.11 -4.34 19.85
CA GLY A 29 0.50 -5.57 20.39
C GLY A 29 -1.00 -5.71 20.14
N LYS A 30 -1.64 -4.74 19.47
CA LYS A 30 -3.07 -4.77 19.14
C LYS A 30 -3.31 -5.72 17.97
N SER A 31 -4.36 -6.52 18.08
CA SER A 31 -4.82 -7.40 17.00
C SER A 31 -5.11 -6.59 15.73
N LEU A 32 -4.82 -7.14 14.55
CA LEU A 32 -5.27 -6.60 13.27
C LEU A 32 -6.78 -6.85 13.05
N ALA A 33 -7.38 -7.79 13.78
CA ALA A 33 -8.81 -8.05 13.76
C ALA A 33 -9.56 -7.02 14.62
N GLY A 34 -10.54 -6.35 14.02
CA GLY A 34 -11.43 -5.40 14.69
C GLY A 34 -12.11 -4.48 13.68
N HIS A 35 -13.33 -4.04 13.98
CA HIS A 35 -14.03 -3.08 13.13
C HIS A 35 -13.29 -1.74 13.10
N SER A 36 -13.41 -1.02 11.99
CA SER A 36 -12.90 0.35 11.90
C SER A 36 -13.77 1.25 12.80
N HIS A 37 -13.14 1.91 13.76
CA HIS A 37 -13.80 2.86 14.66
C HIS A 37 -13.08 4.20 14.64
N CYS A 38 -13.82 5.27 14.90
CA CYS A 38 -13.20 6.57 15.14
C CYS A 38 -12.30 6.51 16.39
N LEU A 39 -11.05 6.96 16.27
CA LEU A 39 -10.09 6.99 17.38
C LEU A 39 -10.45 7.98 18.49
N SER A 40 -11.30 8.97 18.20
CA SER A 40 -11.70 10.01 19.17
C SER A 40 -13.00 9.69 19.90
N CYS A 41 -14.01 9.17 19.20
CA CYS A 41 -15.35 8.96 19.78
C CYS A 41 -15.79 7.50 19.83
N GLY A 42 -14.97 6.56 19.33
CA GLY A 42 -15.25 5.13 19.35
C GLY A 42 -16.40 4.68 18.43
N THR A 43 -17.08 5.61 17.76
CA THR A 43 -18.22 5.27 16.89
C THR A 43 -17.75 4.34 15.77
N PRO A 44 -18.44 3.20 15.53
CA PRO A 44 -18.16 2.35 14.38
C PRO A 44 -18.37 3.11 13.07
N LEU A 45 -17.42 2.95 12.15
CA LEU A 45 -17.50 3.52 10.81
C LEU A 45 -18.52 2.72 9.99
N ARG A 46 -19.43 3.43 9.31
CA ARG A 46 -20.39 2.81 8.40
C ARG A 46 -19.67 2.29 7.15
N TRP A 47 -20.32 1.37 6.44
CA TRP A 47 -19.78 0.74 5.23
C TRP A 47 -19.32 1.75 4.16
N PHE A 48 -20.02 2.87 3.99
CA PHE A 48 -19.61 3.92 3.05
C PHE A 48 -18.43 4.77 3.56
N GLU A 49 -18.21 4.83 4.88
CA GLU A 49 -17.05 5.51 5.48
C GLU A 49 -15.76 4.67 5.34
N LEU A 50 -15.90 3.39 5.00
CA LEU A 50 -14.79 2.50 4.64
C LEU A 50 -14.23 2.76 3.23
N PHE A 51 -14.95 3.51 2.37
CA PHE A 51 -14.43 3.87 1.05
C PHE A 51 -13.33 4.94 1.20
N PRO A 52 -12.05 4.61 1.02
CA PRO A 52 -10.98 5.32 1.73
C PRO A 52 -10.84 6.80 1.31
N ILE A 53 -10.54 7.03 0.04
CA ILE A 53 -10.39 8.38 -0.54
C ILE A 53 -11.74 9.12 -0.58
N LEU A 54 -12.81 8.41 -0.95
CA LEU A 54 -14.13 9.01 -1.12
C LEU A 54 -14.71 9.51 0.22
N SER A 55 -14.59 8.72 1.29
CA SER A 55 -15.08 9.12 2.61
C SER A 55 -14.30 10.30 3.16
N TYR A 56 -12.98 10.35 2.95
CA TYR A 56 -12.15 11.48 3.34
C TYR A 56 -12.57 12.78 2.62
N MET A 57 -12.80 12.71 1.31
CA MET A 57 -13.24 13.88 0.52
C MET A 57 -14.64 14.35 0.92
N ILE A 58 -15.60 13.43 1.05
CA ILE A 58 -17.00 13.75 1.42
C ILE A 58 -17.07 14.33 2.83
N LEU A 59 -16.35 13.75 3.77
CA LEU A 59 -16.34 14.17 5.17
C LEU A 59 -15.36 15.34 5.44
N ARG A 60 -14.68 15.84 4.39
CA ARG A 60 -13.67 16.92 4.46
C ARG A 60 -12.60 16.67 5.53
N GLY A 61 -12.16 15.41 5.63
CA GLY A 61 -11.18 14.97 6.62
C GLY A 61 -11.63 15.11 8.07
N ARG A 62 -12.94 14.99 8.37
CA ARG A 62 -13.47 15.03 9.74
C ARG A 62 -14.36 13.83 10.04
N CYS A 63 -14.38 13.37 11.29
CA CYS A 63 -15.35 12.36 11.70
C CYS A 63 -16.77 12.94 11.62
N ARG A 64 -17.72 12.19 11.04
CA ARG A 64 -19.12 12.59 10.92
C ARG A 64 -19.81 12.84 12.27
N THR A 65 -19.44 12.08 13.31
CA THR A 65 -20.11 12.09 14.61
C THR A 65 -19.52 13.13 15.56
N CYS A 66 -18.19 13.16 15.71
CA CYS A 66 -17.52 14.03 16.68
C CYS A 66 -16.76 15.22 16.05
N GLY A 67 -16.67 15.29 14.72
CA GLY A 67 -15.96 16.38 14.03
C GLY A 67 -14.44 16.35 14.16
N CYS A 68 -13.85 15.35 14.82
CA CYS A 68 -12.40 15.25 14.99
C CYS A 68 -11.71 15.18 13.62
N ARG A 69 -10.56 15.84 13.46
CA ARG A 69 -9.80 15.79 12.20
C ARG A 69 -9.20 14.41 11.98
N ILE A 70 -9.45 13.84 10.81
CA ILE A 70 -8.78 12.66 10.30
C ILE A 70 -7.44 13.11 9.70
N PRO A 71 -6.30 12.55 10.15
CA PRO A 71 -4.99 12.95 9.64
C PRO A 71 -4.90 12.79 8.11
N SER A 72 -4.32 13.77 7.42
CA SER A 72 -4.15 13.76 5.96
C SER A 72 -3.28 12.60 5.46
N ARG A 73 -2.45 12.02 6.32
CA ARG A 73 -1.65 10.83 6.01
C ARG A 73 -2.51 9.69 5.47
N TYR A 74 -3.72 9.49 5.99
CA TYR A 74 -4.55 8.35 5.59
C TYR A 74 -4.89 8.46 4.09
N PHE A 75 -5.36 9.65 3.71
CA PHE A 75 -5.63 10.01 2.32
C PHE A 75 -4.39 9.91 1.44
N LEU A 76 -3.24 10.43 1.88
CA LEU A 76 -2.01 10.41 1.09
C LEU A 76 -1.50 8.98 0.85
N VAL A 77 -1.56 8.11 1.86
CA VAL A 77 -1.16 6.70 1.75
C VAL A 77 -2.08 5.96 0.80
N GLU A 78 -3.39 6.16 0.90
CA GLU A 78 -4.36 5.53 0.01
C GLU A 78 -4.18 5.97 -1.44
N LEU A 79 -3.99 7.27 -1.67
CA LEU A 79 -3.75 7.83 -2.99
C LEU A 79 -2.42 7.35 -3.57
N ALA A 80 -1.33 7.40 -2.79
CA ALA A 80 -0.02 6.94 -3.23
C ALA A 80 -0.04 5.45 -3.59
N THR A 81 -0.68 4.61 -2.76
CA THR A 81 -0.76 3.16 -3.02
C THR A 81 -1.59 2.87 -4.28
N GLY A 82 -2.73 3.56 -4.46
CA GLY A 82 -3.52 3.48 -5.68
C GLY A 82 -2.74 3.86 -6.95
N VAL A 83 -2.01 4.99 -6.90
CA VAL A 83 -1.18 5.45 -8.02
C VAL A 83 -0.07 4.45 -8.34
N LEU A 84 0.67 3.97 -7.33
CA LEU A 84 1.73 2.99 -7.52
C LEU A 84 1.23 1.70 -8.17
N PHE A 85 0.05 1.21 -7.76
CA PHE A 85 -0.56 0.00 -8.33
C PHE A 85 -1.03 0.21 -9.77
N ALA A 86 -1.54 1.39 -10.10
CA ALA A 86 -1.90 1.71 -11.50
C ALA A 86 -0.65 1.84 -12.39
N LEU A 87 0.44 2.40 -11.86
CA LEU A 87 1.70 2.57 -12.57
C LEU A 87 2.38 1.23 -12.91
N THR A 88 2.22 0.17 -12.12
CA THR A 88 2.82 -1.13 -12.49
C THR A 88 2.32 -1.66 -13.83
N LEU A 89 1.07 -1.35 -14.19
CA LEU A 89 0.48 -1.77 -15.46
C LEU A 89 1.06 -1.04 -16.68
N THR A 90 1.80 0.06 -16.49
CA THR A 90 2.55 0.72 -17.57
C THR A 90 3.95 0.13 -17.75
N LEU A 91 4.45 -0.62 -16.77
CA LEU A 91 5.79 -1.21 -16.77
C LEU A 91 5.81 -2.63 -17.31
N THR A 92 4.77 -3.42 -17.02
CA THR A 92 4.69 -4.82 -17.45
C THR A 92 3.23 -5.29 -17.49
N LEU A 93 2.97 -6.29 -18.33
CA LEU A 93 1.70 -7.02 -18.39
C LEU A 93 1.79 -8.43 -17.78
N ASP A 94 2.98 -8.85 -17.33
CA ASP A 94 3.16 -10.12 -16.64
C ASP A 94 2.52 -10.07 -15.24
N LEU A 95 1.54 -10.95 -15.03
CA LEU A 95 0.76 -10.99 -13.79
C LEU A 95 1.64 -11.29 -12.57
N ALA A 96 2.63 -12.18 -12.71
CA ALA A 96 3.52 -12.54 -11.62
C ALA A 96 4.36 -11.34 -11.17
N ALA A 97 4.98 -10.64 -12.13
CA ALA A 97 5.70 -9.40 -11.86
C ALA A 97 4.80 -8.31 -11.26
N ILE A 98 3.57 -8.12 -11.75
CA ILE A 98 2.63 -7.12 -11.21
C ILE A 98 2.34 -7.39 -9.74
N LEU A 99 1.96 -8.62 -9.38
CA LEU A 99 1.63 -8.99 -8.01
C LEU A 99 2.84 -8.81 -7.07
N LEU A 100 4.03 -9.13 -7.54
CA LEU A 100 5.27 -8.95 -6.79
C LEU A 100 5.60 -7.46 -6.58
N TRP A 101 5.43 -6.62 -7.60
CA TRP A 101 5.56 -5.17 -7.47
C TRP A 101 4.53 -4.57 -6.51
N TRP A 102 3.27 -5.00 -6.57
CA TRP A 102 2.24 -4.58 -5.62
C TRP A 102 2.60 -4.91 -4.18
N PHE A 103 3.14 -6.10 -3.95
CA PHE A 103 3.64 -6.49 -2.63
C PHE A 103 4.80 -5.60 -2.18
N ILE A 104 5.81 -5.42 -3.03
CA ILE A 104 6.99 -4.57 -2.78
C ILE A 104 6.57 -3.13 -2.45
N PHE A 105 5.71 -2.52 -3.26
CA PHE A 105 5.21 -1.17 -3.03
C PHE A 105 4.41 -1.06 -1.74
N SER A 106 3.61 -2.06 -1.40
CA SER A 106 2.88 -2.09 -0.13
C SER A 106 3.84 -2.05 1.06
N VAL A 107 4.89 -2.86 1.05
CA VAL A 107 5.90 -2.89 2.13
C VAL A 107 6.68 -1.57 2.18
N LEU A 108 7.08 -1.02 1.02
CA LEU A 108 7.78 0.26 0.93
C LEU A 108 6.95 1.42 1.48
N VAL A 109 5.66 1.49 1.15
CA VAL A 109 4.75 2.51 1.69
C VAL A 109 4.67 2.40 3.21
N VAL A 110 4.58 1.18 3.76
CA VAL A 110 4.61 0.99 5.22
C VAL A 110 5.91 1.48 5.84
N ILE A 111 7.07 1.10 5.27
CA ILE A 111 8.38 1.54 5.77
C ILE A 111 8.49 3.08 5.71
N LEU A 112 8.18 3.68 4.57
CA LEU A 112 8.26 5.12 4.36
C LEU A 112 7.40 5.88 5.38
N VAL A 113 6.14 5.47 5.54
CA VAL A 113 5.23 6.18 6.45
C VAL A 113 5.64 5.93 7.90
N TYR A 114 6.02 4.71 8.27
CA TYR A 114 6.45 4.41 9.62
C TYR A 114 7.72 5.19 10.00
N ASP A 115 8.70 5.26 9.09
CA ASP A 115 9.92 6.05 9.27
C ASP A 115 9.62 7.56 9.42
N LEU A 116 8.75 8.13 8.58
CA LEU A 116 8.34 9.53 8.71
C LEU A 116 7.71 9.89 10.07
N TYR A 117 7.10 8.92 10.76
CA TYR A 117 6.45 9.14 12.07
C TYR A 117 7.33 8.77 13.27
N HIS A 118 8.13 7.72 13.14
CA HIS A 118 8.88 7.15 14.25
C HIS A 118 10.39 7.37 14.14
N TYR A 119 10.89 7.83 12.99
CA TYR A 119 12.32 7.95 12.66
C TYR A 119 13.08 6.65 12.91
N ILE A 120 12.40 5.52 12.72
CA ILE A 120 12.90 4.17 12.92
C ILE A 120 12.49 3.35 11.72
N ILE A 121 13.47 2.70 11.08
CA ILE A 121 13.22 1.75 10.00
C ILE A 121 13.04 0.35 10.63
N PRO A 122 11.89 -0.30 10.46
CA PRO A 122 11.65 -1.61 11.08
C PRO A 122 12.39 -2.73 10.33
N ASP A 123 13.43 -3.28 10.94
CA ASP A 123 14.30 -4.31 10.35
C ASP A 123 13.55 -5.49 9.75
N ARG A 124 12.46 -5.93 10.39
CA ARG A 124 11.61 -7.04 9.90
C ARG A 124 11.04 -6.75 8.50
N LEU A 125 10.58 -5.52 8.26
CA LEU A 125 10.03 -5.14 6.96
C LEU A 125 11.14 -5.00 5.91
N VAL A 126 12.32 -4.51 6.32
CA VAL A 126 13.49 -4.42 5.43
C VAL A 126 13.94 -5.81 4.98
N ILE A 127 13.97 -6.79 5.89
CA ILE A 127 14.32 -8.18 5.55
C ILE A 127 13.29 -8.75 4.56
N VAL A 128 11.99 -8.58 4.82
CA VAL A 128 10.91 -9.03 3.91
C VAL A 128 11.02 -8.37 2.53
N LEU A 129 11.34 -7.08 2.49
CA LEU A 129 11.54 -6.36 1.23
C LEU A 129 12.76 -6.89 0.47
N THR A 130 13.86 -7.12 1.18
CA THR A 130 15.12 -7.60 0.60
C THR A 130 14.93 -8.99 -0.02
N THR A 131 14.24 -9.90 0.68
CA THR A 131 13.96 -11.24 0.15
C THR A 131 13.05 -11.18 -1.07
N ALA A 132 12.00 -10.36 -1.06
CA ALA A 132 11.12 -10.18 -2.21
C ALA A 132 11.86 -9.60 -3.44
N ALA A 133 12.77 -8.64 -3.22
CA ALA A 133 13.58 -8.06 -4.28
C ALA A 133 14.56 -9.08 -4.90
N LEU A 134 15.20 -9.91 -4.09
CA LEU A 134 16.07 -10.99 -4.57
C LEU A 134 15.29 -12.03 -5.39
N LEU A 135 14.07 -12.38 -4.97
CA LEU A 135 13.20 -13.27 -5.75
C LEU A 135 12.82 -12.67 -7.10
N LEU A 136 12.51 -11.37 -7.16
CA LEU A 136 12.23 -10.67 -8.42
C LEU A 136 13.45 -10.70 -9.35
N LEU A 137 14.64 -10.39 -8.83
CA LEU A 137 15.88 -10.45 -9.59
C LEU A 137 16.16 -11.86 -10.13
N GLY A 138 15.99 -12.88 -9.29
CA GLY A 138 16.13 -14.28 -9.69
C GLY A 138 15.12 -14.69 -10.77
N TYR A 139 13.86 -14.26 -10.64
CA TYR A 139 12.81 -14.51 -11.64
C TYR A 139 13.13 -13.87 -12.99
N GLN A 140 13.58 -12.61 -12.99
CA GLN A 140 13.99 -11.92 -14.21
C GLN A 140 15.20 -12.60 -14.88
N TRP A 141 16.20 -13.00 -14.09
CA TRP A 141 17.35 -13.76 -14.58
C TRP A 141 16.94 -15.10 -15.20
N TRP A 142 16.01 -15.82 -14.59
CA TRP A 142 15.52 -17.10 -15.08
C TRP A 142 14.78 -16.99 -16.42
N LEU A 143 13.99 -15.93 -16.60
CA LEU A 143 13.20 -15.71 -17.82
C LEU A 143 13.97 -15.03 -18.95
N ALA A 144 15.03 -14.28 -18.65
CA ALA A 144 15.88 -13.62 -19.64
C ALA A 144 17.32 -14.18 -19.64
N PRO A 145 17.52 -15.49 -19.91
CA PRO A 145 18.87 -16.06 -19.97
C PRO A 145 19.69 -15.53 -21.17
N SER A 146 19.06 -14.84 -22.12
CA SER A 146 19.68 -14.38 -23.38
C SER A 146 20.46 -13.07 -23.29
N PHE A 147 20.42 -12.32 -22.18
CA PHE A 147 21.13 -11.02 -22.09
C PHE A 147 22.67 -11.14 -22.00
N SER A 148 23.21 -12.36 -21.92
CA SER A 148 24.64 -12.62 -21.75
C SER A 148 25.37 -13.14 -23.00
N LEU A 149 24.69 -13.55 -24.08
CA LEU A 149 25.35 -14.18 -25.24
C LEU A 149 25.52 -13.27 -26.48
N GLU A 150 24.80 -12.15 -26.60
CA GLU A 150 24.91 -11.26 -27.76
C GLU A 150 25.96 -10.14 -27.62
N ARG A 151 26.63 -10.01 -26.47
CA ARG A 151 27.65 -8.98 -26.24
C ARG A 151 29.10 -9.46 -26.33
N VAL A 152 29.31 -10.74 -26.67
CA VAL A 152 30.66 -11.36 -26.77
C VAL A 152 30.92 -11.93 -28.18
N GLY A 153 30.04 -11.66 -29.16
CA GLY A 153 30.21 -12.03 -30.56
C GLY A 153 30.58 -10.84 -31.43
#